data_AF-A0A1I7VT35-F1
#
_entry.id   AF-A0A1I7VT35-F1
#
_cell.length_a   1.000
_cell.length_b   1.000
_cell.length_c   1.000
_cell.angle_alpha   90.00
_cell.angle_beta   90.00
_cell.angle_gamma   90.00
#
_symmetry.space_group_name_H-M   'P 1'
#
loop_
_entity.id
_entity.type
_entity.pdbx_description
1 polymer ?
#
loop_
_entity_poly.entity_id
_entity_poly.type
_entity_poly.pdbx_seq_one_letter_code
_entity_poly.pdbx_strand_id
1 'polypeptide(L)'
;MIVIMSAGHGGILNKILSDNYGLYMGRLKKLIKKLQLKSLLQVYHNTIIEQLQTGMIEEVPHNDEVGVIHYLPHHELWNPNKNTTKLRIVYDASAHQKGYKSLNEILHRGPVMLPDLVGVLLRIRMMKLVIIADIEKAFLQIGLHPEERNCTRFLWVKNLDEEVSEKNIKSYRFKRVPFGVISSPFLLAATLKYHLDHTATSLAFEIKQNLYVDNIILTADDTKETIYKYHGTKEIFRKASMNVREFLSNDKEFNKRIPEDDLNKTNKETFFRLNWSHDSKC
;
A
#
# COMPACT_ATOMS: atom_id res chain seq x y z
N MET A 1 6.38 14.14 -4.30
CA MET A 1 5.41 13.46 -5.19
C MET A 1 6.22 12.69 -6.22
N ILE A 2 5.71 11.56 -6.70
CA ILE A 2 6.47 10.62 -7.54
C ILE A 2 5.82 10.50 -8.91
N VAL A 3 6.69 10.33 -9.90
CA VAL A 3 6.39 10.07 -11.30
C VAL A 3 6.50 8.55 -11.56
N ILE A 4 5.50 7.94 -12.18
CA ILE A 4 5.39 6.49 -12.43
C ILE A 4 5.52 6.14 -13.93
N MET A 5 5.19 7.07 -14.82
CA MET A 5 5.44 6.97 -16.26
C MET A 5 6.71 7.74 -16.60
N SER A 6 7.65 7.11 -17.30
CA SER A 6 8.85 7.81 -17.77
C SER A 6 8.43 8.91 -18.78
N ALA A 7 8.80 10.16 -18.48
CA ALA A 7 8.56 11.30 -19.35
C ALA A 7 9.24 11.04 -20.71
N GLY A 8 8.45 11.00 -21.78
CA GLY A 8 9.02 10.87 -23.12
C GLY A 8 8.02 10.87 -24.27
N HIS A 9 6.83 10.27 -24.14
CA HIS A 9 6.01 10.06 -25.33
C HIS A 9 4.50 9.98 -25.07
N GLY A 10 3.89 11.05 -24.56
CA GLY A 10 2.42 11.10 -24.36
C GLY A 10 1.62 10.74 -25.63
N GLY A 11 2.13 11.12 -26.81
CA GLY A 11 1.51 10.75 -28.10
C GLY A 11 1.68 9.30 -28.55
N ILE A 12 2.70 8.58 -28.06
CA ILE A 12 2.90 7.14 -28.37
C ILE A 12 2.18 6.27 -27.35
N LEU A 13 2.14 6.70 -26.08
CA LEU A 13 1.45 5.99 -25.00
C LEU A 13 -0.06 5.84 -25.28
N ASN A 14 -0.72 6.88 -25.79
CA ASN A 14 -2.15 6.81 -26.15
C ASN A 14 -2.46 5.88 -27.34
N LYS A 15 -1.45 5.45 -28.13
CA LYS A 15 -1.61 4.43 -29.18
C LYS A 15 -1.48 3.00 -28.66
N ILE A 16 -0.91 2.82 -27.47
CA ILE A 16 -0.56 1.51 -26.90
C ILE A 16 -1.43 1.19 -25.68
N LEU A 17 -1.84 2.21 -24.92
CA LEU A 17 -2.76 2.13 -23.80
C LEU A 17 -4.12 2.72 -24.21
N SER A 18 -5.17 1.90 -24.19
CA SER A 18 -6.55 2.40 -24.29
C SER A 18 -7.02 2.97 -22.96
N ASP A 19 -8.04 3.82 -22.98
CA ASP A 19 -8.68 4.31 -21.75
C ASP A 19 -9.31 3.19 -20.90
N ASN A 20 -9.63 2.04 -21.48
CA ASN A 20 -10.36 0.92 -20.84
C ASN A 20 -11.81 1.22 -20.39
N TYR A 21 -12.40 2.37 -20.73
CA TYR A 21 -13.68 2.79 -20.18
C TYR A 21 -14.82 1.81 -20.48
N GLY A 22 -15.03 1.47 -21.76
CA GLY A 22 -16.12 0.58 -22.17
C GLY A 22 -16.01 -0.84 -21.60
N LEU A 23 -14.79 -1.39 -21.55
CA LEU A 23 -14.50 -2.69 -20.92
C LEU A 23 -14.85 -2.67 -19.44
N TYR A 24 -14.48 -1.57 -18.76
CA TYR A 24 -14.71 -1.43 -17.35
C TYR A 24 -16.19 -1.23 -17.01
N MET A 25 -16.94 -0.46 -17.79
CA MET A 25 -18.39 -0.33 -17.64
C MET A 25 -19.10 -1.69 -17.55
N GLY A 26 -18.74 -2.63 -18.42
CA GLY A 26 -19.25 -4.00 -18.38
C GLY A 26 -18.85 -4.76 -17.11
N ARG A 27 -17.60 -4.60 -16.64
CA ARG A 27 -17.12 -5.22 -15.39
C ARG A 27 -17.80 -4.62 -14.15
N LEU A 28 -18.01 -3.30 -14.12
CA LEU A 28 -18.66 -2.60 -13.01
C LEU A 28 -20.11 -3.07 -12.84
N LYS A 29 -20.87 -3.20 -13.94
CA LYS A 29 -22.23 -3.77 -13.92
C LYS A 29 -22.28 -5.15 -13.26
N LYS A 30 -21.32 -6.03 -13.60
CA LYS A 30 -21.21 -7.37 -13.01
C LYS A 30 -20.80 -7.31 -11.54
N LEU A 31 -19.88 -6.41 -11.19
CA LEU A 31 -19.43 -6.22 -9.81
C LEU A 31 -20.58 -5.77 -8.91
N ILE A 32 -21.36 -4.77 -9.30
CA ILE A 32 -22.48 -4.27 -8.48
C ILE A 32 -23.49 -5.39 -8.19
N LYS A 33 -23.91 -6.15 -9.22
CA LYS A 33 -24.79 -7.32 -9.04
C LYS A 33 -24.20 -8.34 -8.07
N LYS A 34 -22.90 -8.65 -8.20
CA LYS A 34 -22.19 -9.58 -7.32
C LYS A 34 -22.12 -9.08 -5.88
N LEU A 35 -21.88 -7.79 -5.67
CA LEU A 35 -21.82 -7.17 -4.34
C LEU A 35 -23.19 -7.14 -3.66
N GLN A 36 -24.27 -6.90 -4.42
CA GLN A 36 -25.64 -6.98 -3.93
C GLN A 36 -25.98 -8.38 -3.45
N LEU A 37 -25.68 -9.41 -4.26
CA LEU A 37 -25.92 -10.81 -3.89
C LEU A 37 -25.17 -11.25 -2.62
N LYS A 38 -24.00 -10.64 -2.35
CA LYS A 38 -23.20 -10.92 -1.15
C LYS A 38 -23.52 -10.00 0.04
N SER A 39 -24.45 -9.08 -0.09
CA SER A 39 -24.73 -8.03 0.91
C SER A 39 -23.50 -7.20 1.28
N LEU A 40 -22.58 -7.00 0.32
CA LEU A 40 -21.32 -6.26 0.51
C LEU A 40 -21.35 -4.86 -0.09
N LEU A 41 -22.40 -4.50 -0.83
CA LEU A 41 -22.46 -3.24 -1.59
C LEU A 41 -22.23 -2.01 -0.72
N GLN A 42 -22.90 -1.92 0.44
CA GLN A 42 -22.75 -0.78 1.35
C GLN A 42 -21.34 -0.71 1.95
N VAL A 43 -20.77 -1.85 2.35
CA VAL A 43 -19.41 -1.91 2.91
C VAL A 43 -18.39 -1.47 1.85
N TYR A 44 -18.59 -1.88 0.60
CA TYR A 44 -17.75 -1.49 -0.52
C TYR A 44 -17.84 0.02 -0.80
N HIS A 45 -19.06 0.56 -0.81
CA HIS A 45 -19.30 2.00 -0.98
C HIS A 45 -18.62 2.81 0.13
N ASN A 46 -18.84 2.44 1.39
CA ASN A 46 -18.22 3.09 2.55
C ASN A 46 -16.69 3.07 2.46
N THR A 47 -16.10 1.98 1.96
CA THR A 47 -14.64 1.90 1.75
C THR A 47 -14.14 2.93 0.74
N ILE A 48 -14.89 3.18 -0.35
CA ILE A 48 -14.55 4.21 -1.34
C ILE A 48 -14.71 5.61 -0.76
N ILE A 49 -15.78 5.85 0.02
CA ILE A 49 -15.99 7.14 0.69
C ILE A 49 -14.89 7.42 1.72
N GLU A 50 -14.45 6.42 2.48
CA GLU A 50 -13.31 6.55 3.39
C GLU A 50 -12.02 6.91 2.62
N GLN A 51 -11.75 6.26 1.48
CA GLN A 51 -10.60 6.59 0.62
C GLN A 51 -10.67 8.05 0.13
N LEU A 52 -11.86 8.55 -0.18
CA LEU A 52 -12.07 9.94 -0.59
C LEU A 52 -11.83 10.92 0.56
N GLN A 53 -12.43 10.65 1.73
CA GLN A 53 -12.30 11.50 2.92
C GLN A 53 -10.86 11.56 3.45
N THR A 54 -10.12 10.45 3.36
CA THR A 54 -8.71 10.38 3.76
C THR A 54 -7.76 10.96 2.71
N GLY A 55 -8.27 11.43 1.56
CA GLY A 55 -7.47 12.03 0.50
C GLY A 55 -6.57 11.05 -0.25
N MET A 56 -6.86 9.74 -0.21
CA MET A 56 -6.18 8.73 -1.02
C MET A 56 -6.60 8.84 -2.49
N ILE A 57 -7.86 9.17 -2.73
CA ILE A 57 -8.46 9.38 -4.04
C ILE A 57 -9.07 10.79 -4.12
N GLU A 58 -9.37 11.24 -5.33
CA GLU A 58 -10.16 12.44 -5.61
C GLU A 58 -11.14 12.18 -6.75
N GLU A 59 -12.25 12.92 -6.77
CA GLU A 59 -13.14 12.96 -7.91
C GLU A 59 -12.42 13.64 -9.09
N VAL A 60 -12.56 13.06 -10.28
CA VAL A 60 -11.97 13.62 -11.50
C VAL A 60 -12.81 14.83 -11.91
N PRO A 61 -12.20 16.03 -12.11
CA PRO A 61 -12.92 17.19 -12.62
C PRO A 61 -13.56 16.91 -13.98
N HIS A 62 -14.70 17.55 -14.24
CA HIS A 62 -15.34 17.47 -15.54
C HIS A 62 -14.39 18.02 -16.61
N ASN A 63 -14.12 17.24 -17.67
CA ASN A 63 -13.19 17.56 -18.77
C ASN A 63 -11.69 17.58 -18.42
N ASP A 64 -11.28 16.95 -17.31
CA ASP A 64 -9.84 16.71 -17.11
C ASP A 64 -9.37 15.67 -18.13
N GLU A 65 -8.49 16.08 -19.05
CA GLU A 65 -7.87 15.22 -20.06
C GLU A 65 -6.33 15.27 -20.00
N VAL A 66 -5.79 15.69 -18.85
CA VAL A 66 -4.34 15.86 -18.69
C VAL A 66 -3.62 14.51 -18.68
N GLY A 67 -2.55 14.38 -19.45
CA GLY A 67 -1.70 13.19 -19.45
C GLY A 67 -2.41 11.95 -20.02
N VAL A 68 -2.00 10.77 -19.56
CA VAL A 68 -2.56 9.50 -20.03
C VAL A 68 -3.80 9.17 -19.20
N ILE A 69 -4.93 8.95 -19.86
CA ILE A 69 -6.20 8.54 -19.23
C ILE A 69 -6.31 7.03 -19.29
N HIS A 70 -6.43 6.39 -18.13
CA HIS A 70 -6.64 4.95 -18.05
C HIS A 70 -7.50 4.58 -16.86
N TYR A 71 -8.48 3.72 -17.11
CA TYR A 71 -9.43 3.23 -16.12
C TYR A 71 -9.05 1.82 -15.64
N LEU A 72 -8.86 1.70 -14.33
CA LEU A 72 -8.54 0.50 -13.60
C LEU A 72 -9.83 -0.18 -13.12
N PRO A 73 -10.19 -1.36 -13.66
CA PRO A 73 -11.25 -2.15 -13.08
C PRO A 73 -10.91 -2.53 -11.65
N HIS A 74 -11.91 -2.60 -10.78
CA HIS A 74 -11.73 -3.04 -9.42
C HIS A 74 -12.64 -4.23 -9.09
N HIS A 75 -12.26 -4.97 -8.06
CA HIS A 75 -13.02 -6.11 -7.56
C HIS A 75 -12.80 -6.30 -6.06
N GLU A 76 -13.67 -7.09 -5.44
CA GLU A 76 -13.59 -7.37 -4.01
C GLU A 76 -12.74 -8.61 -3.70
N LEU A 77 -11.83 -8.48 -2.74
CA LEU A 77 -11.25 -9.59 -2.00
C LEU A 77 -11.94 -9.67 -0.64
N TRP A 78 -12.83 -10.64 -0.50
CA TRP A 78 -13.52 -10.93 0.75
C TRP A 78 -12.84 -12.10 1.45
N ASN A 79 -12.42 -11.90 2.70
CA ASN A 79 -11.94 -12.96 3.56
C ASN A 79 -12.58 -12.84 4.96
N PRO A 80 -13.60 -13.66 5.27
CA PRO A 80 -14.34 -13.56 6.53
C PRO A 80 -13.50 -13.96 7.75
N ASN A 81 -12.41 -14.71 7.53
CA ASN A 81 -11.52 -15.23 8.57
C ASN A 81 -10.43 -14.23 8.98
N LYS A 82 -10.43 -13.01 8.42
CA LYS A 82 -9.54 -11.94 8.86
C LYS A 82 -10.15 -11.19 10.05
N ASN A 83 -9.35 -11.02 11.11
CA ASN A 83 -9.74 -10.29 12.31
C ASN A 83 -9.93 -8.78 12.07
N THR A 84 -9.18 -8.21 11.12
CA THR A 84 -9.21 -6.76 10.82
C THR A 84 -10.10 -6.46 9.61
N THR A 85 -9.51 -6.37 8.43
CA THR A 85 -10.19 -5.94 7.21
C THR A 85 -10.72 -7.15 6.44
N LYS A 86 -12.02 -7.42 6.58
CA LYS A 86 -12.71 -8.53 5.89
C LYS A 86 -12.92 -8.28 4.39
N LEU A 87 -13.09 -7.01 3.98
CA LEU A 87 -13.26 -6.60 2.58
C LEU A 87 -12.09 -5.72 2.13
N ARG A 88 -11.40 -6.11 1.05
CA ARG A 88 -10.39 -5.26 0.39
C ARG A 88 -10.79 -4.99 -1.05
N ILE A 89 -10.62 -3.76 -1.50
CA ILE A 89 -10.78 -3.37 -2.88
C ILE A 89 -9.44 -3.52 -3.59
N VAL A 90 -9.41 -4.27 -4.68
CA VAL A 90 -8.22 -4.44 -5.52
C VAL A 90 -8.47 -3.83 -6.88
N TYR A 91 -7.53 -2.99 -7.31
CA TYR A 91 -7.53 -2.33 -8.61
C TYR A 91 -6.61 -3.10 -9.55
N ASP A 92 -7.16 -3.50 -10.70
CA ASP A 92 -6.54 -4.38 -11.69
C ASP A 92 -5.82 -3.56 -12.76
N ALA A 93 -4.56 -3.21 -12.51
CA ALA A 93 -3.68 -2.54 -13.47
C ALA A 93 -3.15 -3.44 -14.58
N SER A 94 -3.55 -4.72 -14.58
CA SER A 94 -3.25 -5.67 -15.65
C SER A 94 -4.43 -5.83 -16.62
N ALA A 95 -5.59 -5.23 -16.34
CA ALA A 95 -6.72 -5.25 -17.26
C ALA A 95 -6.42 -4.42 -18.52
N HIS A 96 -6.75 -4.97 -19.68
CA HIS A 96 -6.65 -4.25 -20.94
C HIS A 96 -7.66 -4.76 -21.96
N GLN A 97 -7.97 -3.92 -22.96
CA GLN A 97 -8.71 -4.33 -24.13
C GLN A 97 -7.84 -5.21 -25.05
N LYS A 98 -8.48 -6.08 -25.84
CA LYS A 98 -7.78 -6.91 -26.83
C LYS A 98 -7.05 -6.01 -27.84
N GLY A 99 -5.75 -6.23 -28.03
CA GLY A 99 -4.92 -5.44 -28.94
C GLY A 99 -4.22 -4.24 -28.30
N TYR A 100 -4.53 -3.91 -27.05
CA TYR A 100 -3.84 -2.88 -26.26
C TYR A 100 -3.03 -3.51 -25.15
N LYS A 101 -2.02 -2.81 -24.65
CA LYS A 101 -1.29 -3.19 -23.44
C LYS A 101 -2.03 -2.72 -22.19
N SER A 102 -1.79 -3.39 -21.07
CA SER A 102 -2.18 -2.94 -19.75
C SER A 102 -1.23 -1.87 -19.19
N LEU A 103 -1.69 -1.18 -18.15
CA LEU A 103 -0.85 -0.21 -17.44
C LEU A 103 0.44 -0.87 -16.91
N ASN A 104 0.33 -2.08 -16.34
CA ASN A 104 1.48 -2.82 -15.82
C ASN A 104 2.51 -3.24 -16.89
N GLU A 105 2.10 -3.41 -18.15
CA GLU A 105 3.03 -3.74 -19.25
C GLU A 105 3.77 -2.52 -19.79
N ILE A 106 3.28 -1.32 -19.49
CA ILE A 106 3.86 -0.05 -19.94
C ILE A 106 4.73 0.56 -18.85
N LEU A 107 4.34 0.40 -17.59
CA LEU A 107 5.10 0.92 -16.47
C LEU A 107 6.41 0.16 -16.27
N HIS A 108 7.48 0.91 -16.00
CA HIS A 108 8.74 0.33 -15.61
C HIS A 108 8.65 -0.16 -14.17
N ARG A 109 8.79 -1.49 -13.97
CA ARG A 109 8.74 -2.12 -12.64
C ARG A 109 9.76 -1.55 -11.65
N GLY A 110 10.92 -1.12 -12.14
CA GLY A 110 12.05 -0.76 -11.30
C GLY A 110 12.82 -1.97 -10.77
N PRO A 111 14.06 -1.77 -10.29
CA PRO A 111 14.86 -2.82 -9.65
C PRO A 111 14.22 -3.29 -8.33
N VAL A 112 14.44 -4.56 -7.99
CA VAL A 112 14.04 -5.11 -6.69
C VAL A 112 15.00 -4.57 -5.62
N MET A 113 14.47 -3.75 -4.71
CA MET A 113 15.21 -3.12 -3.62
C MET A 113 14.85 -3.75 -2.27
N LEU A 114 14.97 -5.08 -2.17
CA LEU A 114 14.76 -5.79 -0.91
C LEU A 114 16.12 -6.18 -0.30
N PRO A 115 16.29 -6.06 1.02
CA PRO A 115 17.45 -6.64 1.68
C PRO A 115 17.42 -8.15 1.52
N ASP A 116 18.59 -8.79 1.60
CA ASP A 116 18.68 -10.24 1.62
C ASP A 116 17.91 -10.79 2.82
N LEU A 117 16.81 -11.49 2.54
CA LEU A 117 15.94 -12.07 3.56
C LEU A 117 16.71 -13.06 4.44
N VAL A 118 17.67 -13.80 3.87
CA VAL A 118 18.50 -14.73 4.65
C VAL A 118 19.37 -13.95 5.63
N GLY A 119 20.05 -12.90 5.17
CA GLY A 119 20.82 -12.00 6.03
C GLY A 119 19.99 -11.36 7.14
N VAL A 120 18.77 -10.91 6.84
CA VAL A 120 17.83 -10.37 7.85
C VAL A 120 17.49 -11.44 8.89
N LEU A 121 17.12 -12.66 8.46
CA LEU A 121 16.79 -13.77 9.34
C LEU A 121 17.96 -14.20 10.23
N LEU A 122 19.19 -14.24 9.69
CA LEU A 122 20.38 -14.58 10.46
C LEU A 122 20.67 -13.53 11.54
N ARG A 123 20.57 -12.23 11.24
CA ARG A 123 20.74 -11.16 12.24
C ARG A 123 19.71 -11.27 13.36
N ILE A 124 18.44 -11.54 13.04
CA ILE A 124 17.39 -11.76 14.05
C ILE A 124 17.78 -12.90 14.99
N ARG A 125 18.27 -14.02 14.45
CA ARG A 125 18.59 -15.22 15.26
C ARG A 125 19.79 -15.06 16.18
N MET A 126 20.74 -14.18 15.86
CA MET A 126 21.93 -13.99 16.69
C MET A 126 21.71 -13.00 17.84
N MET A 127 20.60 -12.27 17.85
CA MET A 127 20.42 -11.13 18.74
C MET A 127 19.51 -11.47 19.91
N LYS A 128 19.83 -10.86 21.07
CA LYS A 128 19.15 -11.14 22.34
C LYS A 128 17.72 -10.59 22.34
N LEU A 129 17.54 -9.32 21.98
CA LEU A 129 16.23 -8.70 21.84
C LEU A 129 15.98 -8.29 20.39
N VAL A 130 14.75 -8.48 19.94
CA VAL A 130 14.31 -8.14 18.58
C VAL A 130 13.02 -7.33 18.69
N ILE A 131 12.93 -6.25 17.92
CA ILE A 131 11.71 -5.47 17.73
C ILE A 131 11.29 -5.62 16.27
N ILE A 132 10.02 -5.92 16.05
CA ILE A 132 9.38 -5.83 14.74
C ILE A 132 8.31 -4.75 14.76
N ALA A 133 8.09 -4.09 13.64
CA ALA A 133 7.03 -3.09 13.47
C ALA A 133 6.58 -2.97 12.00
N ASP A 134 5.41 -2.41 11.77
CA ASP A 134 4.81 -2.19 10.45
C ASP A 134 4.67 -0.69 10.15
N ILE A 135 5.01 -0.29 8.92
CA ILE A 135 4.75 1.07 8.42
C ILE A 135 3.30 1.12 7.93
N GLU A 136 2.46 1.85 8.66
CA GLU A 136 1.03 1.89 8.39
C GLU A 136 0.73 2.46 6.99
N LYS A 137 0.05 1.64 6.18
CA LYS A 137 -0.47 2.04 4.85
C LYS A 137 0.63 2.66 3.98
N ALA A 138 1.85 2.11 4.02
CA ALA A 138 3.06 2.73 3.47
C ALA A 138 2.92 3.26 2.03
N PHE A 139 2.34 2.48 1.11
CA PHE A 139 2.10 2.89 -0.28
C PHE A 139 1.19 4.13 -0.40
N LEU A 140 0.19 4.24 0.48
CA LEU A 140 -0.78 5.33 0.48
C LEU A 140 -0.21 6.63 1.04
N GLN A 141 0.98 6.60 1.64
CA GLN A 141 1.70 7.80 2.06
C GLN A 141 2.41 8.49 0.89
N ILE A 142 2.62 7.78 -0.22
CA ILE A 142 3.39 8.27 -1.38
C ILE A 142 2.44 8.97 -2.35
N GLY A 143 2.61 10.27 -2.53
CA GLY A 143 1.80 11.05 -3.48
C GLY A 143 2.23 10.88 -4.94
N LEU A 144 1.26 10.65 -5.83
CA LEU A 144 1.42 10.67 -7.28
C LEU A 144 1.45 12.10 -7.81
N HIS A 145 2.35 12.37 -8.76
CA HIS A 145 2.42 13.63 -9.50
C HIS A 145 1.06 13.94 -10.16
N PRO A 146 0.54 15.20 -10.12
CA PRO A 146 -0.81 15.51 -10.57
C PRO A 146 -1.09 15.09 -12.02
N GLU A 147 -0.11 15.28 -12.91
CA GLU A 147 -0.22 14.97 -14.34
C GLU A 147 -0.37 13.47 -14.66
N GLU A 148 -0.03 12.60 -13.71
CA GLU A 148 -0.10 11.16 -13.91
C GLU A 148 -1.27 10.49 -13.22
N ARG A 149 -1.99 11.21 -12.37
CA ARG A 149 -3.12 10.62 -11.62
C ARG A 149 -4.17 10.05 -12.55
N ASN A 150 -4.32 10.61 -13.75
CA ASN A 150 -5.29 10.17 -14.74
C ASN A 150 -5.05 8.76 -15.30
N CYS A 151 -3.86 8.18 -15.15
CA CYS A 151 -3.62 6.79 -15.52
C CYS A 151 -4.13 5.79 -14.46
N THR A 152 -4.65 6.29 -13.34
CA THR A 152 -5.17 5.50 -12.21
C THR A 152 -6.66 5.73 -11.97
N ARG A 153 -7.40 6.13 -13.01
CA ARG A 153 -8.84 6.40 -12.85
C ARG A 153 -9.59 5.12 -12.53
N PHE A 154 -10.71 5.25 -11.85
CA PHE A 154 -11.68 4.17 -11.70
C PHE A 154 -13.09 4.74 -11.59
N LEU A 155 -14.10 3.87 -11.67
CA LEU A 155 -15.50 4.21 -11.77
C LEU A 155 -16.23 3.72 -10.51
N TRP A 156 -17.16 4.53 -10.04
CA TRP A 156 -18.09 4.12 -9.00
C TRP A 156 -19.45 4.79 -9.19
N VAL A 157 -20.48 4.23 -8.56
CA VAL A 157 -21.85 4.74 -8.68
C VAL A 157 -22.09 5.92 -7.73
N LYS A 158 -22.95 6.86 -8.14
CA LYS A 158 -23.39 7.99 -7.30
C LYS A 158 -24.43 7.55 -6.29
N ASN A 159 -25.42 6.81 -6.77
CA ASN A 159 -26.53 6.27 -6.01
C ASN A 159 -26.51 4.73 -6.11
N LEU A 160 -26.58 4.06 -4.96
CA LEU A 160 -26.56 2.59 -4.85
C LEU A 160 -27.87 1.93 -5.29
N ASP A 161 -28.98 2.68 -5.27
CA ASP A 161 -30.31 2.20 -5.61
C ASP A 161 -30.65 2.33 -7.10
N GLU A 162 -29.83 3.08 -7.83
CA GLU A 162 -29.99 3.30 -9.27
C GLU A 162 -29.13 2.35 -10.10
N GLU A 163 -29.57 2.07 -11.33
CA GLU A 163 -28.81 1.25 -12.26
C GLU A 163 -27.48 1.90 -12.66
N VAL A 164 -26.50 1.05 -13.00
CA VAL A 164 -25.20 1.48 -13.52
C VAL A 164 -25.38 2.04 -14.92
N SER A 165 -25.39 3.38 -15.02
CA SER A 165 -25.55 4.15 -16.25
C SER A 165 -24.60 5.36 -16.25
N GLU A 166 -24.38 5.97 -17.41
CA GLU A 166 -23.55 7.19 -17.53
C GLU A 166 -24.01 8.32 -16.58
N LYS A 167 -25.32 8.40 -16.30
CA LYS A 167 -25.88 9.42 -15.39
C LYS A 167 -25.55 9.13 -13.93
N ASN A 168 -25.47 7.85 -13.56
CA ASN A 168 -25.24 7.37 -12.18
C ASN A 168 -23.77 7.00 -11.90
N ILE A 169 -22.81 7.41 -12.75
CA ILE A 169 -21.39 7.08 -12.55
C ILE A 169 -20.56 8.33 -12.27
N LYS A 170 -19.56 8.16 -11.42
CA LYS A 170 -18.47 9.11 -11.17
C LYS A 170 -17.13 8.45 -11.48
N SER A 171 -16.22 9.28 -11.99
CA SER A 171 -14.81 8.92 -12.14
C SER A 171 -14.04 9.43 -10.92
N TYR A 172 -13.26 8.55 -10.32
CA TYR A 172 -12.29 8.87 -9.27
C TYR A 172 -10.88 8.57 -9.81
N ARG A 173 -9.85 9.14 -9.19
CA ARG A 173 -8.45 8.81 -9.47
C ARG A 173 -7.63 8.81 -8.18
N PHE A 174 -6.50 8.11 -8.18
CA PHE A 174 -5.63 8.09 -7.03
C PHE A 174 -4.75 9.35 -6.93
N LYS A 175 -4.67 9.91 -5.72
CA LYS A 175 -3.65 10.91 -5.36
C LYS A 175 -2.37 10.26 -4.85
N ARG A 176 -2.46 8.98 -4.46
CA ARG A 176 -1.40 8.20 -3.81
C ARG A 176 -1.10 6.95 -4.61
N VAL A 177 0.08 6.35 -4.47
CA VAL A 177 0.43 5.15 -5.23
C VAL A 177 -0.53 3.99 -4.88
N PRO A 178 -1.35 3.49 -5.83
CA PRO A 178 -2.28 2.41 -5.53
C PRO A 178 -1.57 1.05 -5.45
N PHE A 179 -2.22 0.13 -4.74
CA PHE A 179 -1.84 -1.29 -4.78
C PHE A 179 -2.23 -1.91 -6.13
N GLY A 180 -1.45 -2.90 -6.57
CA GLY A 180 -1.69 -3.63 -7.84
C GLY A 180 -0.95 -3.08 -9.05
N VAL A 181 -0.32 -1.90 -8.92
CA VAL A 181 0.58 -1.34 -9.92
C VAL A 181 1.99 -1.93 -9.78
N ILE A 182 2.59 -2.34 -10.89
CA ILE A 182 3.85 -3.09 -10.93
C ILE A 182 5.04 -2.33 -10.35
N SER A 183 5.04 -1.00 -10.45
CA SER A 183 6.10 -0.14 -9.94
C SER A 183 5.94 0.18 -8.44
N SER A 184 4.76 -0.01 -7.85
CA SER A 184 4.49 0.38 -6.45
C SER A 184 5.53 -0.11 -5.44
N PRO A 185 5.98 -1.40 -5.47
CA PRO A 185 7.01 -1.89 -4.55
C PRO A 185 8.32 -1.14 -4.65
N PHE A 186 8.79 -0.87 -5.87
CA PHE A 186 10.01 -0.12 -6.10
C PHE A 186 9.88 1.33 -5.63
N LEU A 187 8.75 1.99 -5.92
CA LEU A 187 8.51 3.36 -5.51
C LEU A 187 8.54 3.52 -3.99
N LEU A 188 7.93 2.56 -3.27
CA LEU A 188 7.99 2.54 -1.82
C LEU A 188 9.42 2.37 -1.32
N ALA A 189 10.13 1.35 -1.79
CA ALA A 189 11.49 1.07 -1.36
C ALA A 189 12.45 2.24 -1.64
N ALA A 190 12.36 2.85 -2.83
CA ALA A 190 13.17 4.00 -3.21
C ALA A 190 12.87 5.23 -2.33
N THR A 191 11.60 5.48 -2.02
CA THR A 191 11.19 6.59 -1.14
C THR A 191 11.71 6.41 0.27
N LEU A 192 11.56 5.20 0.83
CA LEU A 192 12.03 4.88 2.18
C LEU A 192 13.55 4.94 2.25
N LYS A 193 14.25 4.39 1.25
CA LYS A 193 15.70 4.48 1.15
C LYS A 193 16.17 5.94 1.11
N TYR A 194 15.57 6.77 0.27
CA TYR A 194 15.89 8.19 0.18
C TYR A 194 15.72 8.87 1.54
N HIS A 195 14.60 8.65 2.22
CA HIS A 195 14.33 9.23 3.54
C HIS A 195 15.36 8.81 4.60
N LEU A 196 15.69 7.51 4.64
CA LEU A 196 16.65 6.96 5.60
C LEU A 196 18.09 7.44 5.31
N ASP A 197 18.47 7.54 4.03
CA ASP A 197 19.78 8.07 3.62
C ASP A 197 19.96 9.54 4.03
N HIS A 198 18.90 10.36 3.94
CA HIS A 198 18.93 11.77 4.36
C HIS A 198 18.84 11.96 5.87
N THR A 199 18.29 10.99 6.60
CA THR A 199 18.24 11.02 8.07
C THR A 199 19.64 10.79 8.66
N ALA A 200 20.47 9.96 8.03
CA ALA A 200 21.89 9.77 8.31
C ALA A 200 22.26 9.49 9.80
N THR A 201 21.40 8.78 10.54
CA THR A 201 21.69 8.28 11.89
C THR A 201 22.06 6.80 11.88
N SER A 202 22.71 6.31 12.94
CA SER A 202 23.00 4.87 13.12
C SER A 202 21.71 4.04 13.08
N LEU A 203 20.64 4.51 13.73
CA LEU A 203 19.33 3.87 13.70
C LEU A 203 18.72 3.87 12.30
N ALA A 204 18.81 4.97 11.54
CA ALA A 204 18.32 5.01 10.17
C ALA A 204 19.06 4.02 9.26
N PHE A 205 20.37 3.86 9.46
CA PHE A 205 21.16 2.86 8.76
C PHE A 205 20.73 1.43 9.12
N GLU A 206 20.52 1.14 10.41
CA GLU A 206 20.00 -0.16 10.87
C GLU A 206 18.62 -0.47 10.26
N ILE A 207 17.68 0.48 10.34
CA ILE A 207 16.35 0.36 9.73
C ILE A 207 16.49 0.05 8.24
N LYS A 208 17.33 0.79 7.50
CA LYS A 208 17.53 0.57 6.06
C LYS A 208 18.01 -0.85 5.73
N GLN A 209 18.89 -1.43 6.55
CA GLN A 209 19.41 -2.78 6.33
C GLN A 209 18.40 -3.89 6.69
N ASN A 210 17.40 -3.56 7.49
CA ASN A 210 16.45 -4.50 8.07
C ASN A 210 14.99 -4.16 7.74
N LEU A 211 14.77 -3.35 6.72
CA LEU A 211 13.45 -2.98 6.20
C LEU A 211 13.06 -3.94 5.08
N TYR A 212 12.04 -4.75 5.30
CA TYR A 212 11.48 -5.64 4.28
C TYR A 212 10.10 -5.17 3.84
N VAL A 213 10.04 -4.51 2.68
CA VAL A 213 8.83 -3.82 2.18
C VAL A 213 8.37 -2.75 3.18
N ASP A 214 7.38 -3.07 4.00
CA ASP A 214 6.75 -2.24 5.04
C ASP A 214 7.11 -2.69 6.47
N ASN A 215 7.81 -3.82 6.63
CA ASN A 215 8.20 -4.36 7.93
C ASN A 215 9.59 -3.88 8.36
N ILE A 216 9.67 -3.27 9.53
CA ILE A 216 10.92 -2.84 10.18
C ILE A 216 11.32 -3.90 11.19
N ILE A 217 12.60 -4.28 11.18
CA ILE A 217 13.19 -5.18 12.15
C ILE A 217 14.40 -4.50 12.79
N LEU A 218 14.45 -4.51 14.12
CA LEU A 218 15.55 -3.93 14.90
C LEU A 218 16.01 -4.93 15.94
N THR A 219 17.26 -4.80 16.34
CA THR A 219 17.88 -5.69 17.34
C THR A 219 18.37 -4.87 18.51
N ALA A 220 18.42 -5.43 19.71
CA ALA A 220 18.88 -4.71 20.90
C ALA A 220 19.51 -5.65 21.95
N ASP A 221 20.38 -5.10 22.79
CA ASP A 221 21.07 -5.82 23.87
C ASP A 221 20.29 -5.78 25.19
N ASP A 222 19.54 -4.71 25.42
CA ASP A 222 18.74 -4.50 26.63
C ASP A 222 17.45 -3.68 26.41
N THR A 223 16.61 -3.62 27.44
CA THR A 223 15.32 -2.91 27.42
C THR A 223 15.46 -1.39 27.28
N LYS A 224 16.58 -0.79 27.68
CA LYS A 224 16.77 0.65 27.48
C LYS A 224 16.98 0.94 26.00
N GLU A 225 17.76 0.10 25.33
CA GLU A 225 17.98 0.21 23.88
C GLU A 225 16.69 -0.06 23.09
N THR A 226 15.87 -1.05 23.48
CA THR A 226 14.59 -1.30 22.79
C THR A 226 13.67 -0.07 22.82
N ILE A 227 13.53 0.57 23.99
CA ILE A 227 12.71 1.77 24.16
C ILE A 227 13.30 2.96 23.37
N TYR A 228 14.63 3.14 23.41
CA TYR A 228 15.31 4.16 22.62
C TYR A 228 15.03 3.98 21.12
N LYS A 229 15.15 2.75 20.60
CA LYS A 229 14.91 2.43 19.19
C LYS A 229 13.44 2.60 18.79
N TYR A 230 12.49 2.30 19.66
CA TYR A 230 11.08 2.59 19.42
C TYR A 230 10.84 4.09 19.21
N HIS A 231 11.26 4.94 20.15
CA HIS A 231 11.06 6.39 20.03
C HIS A 231 11.81 6.96 18.82
N GLY A 232 13.05 6.52 18.60
CA GLY A 232 13.85 6.93 17.44
C GLY A 232 13.17 6.55 16.13
N THR A 233 12.63 5.34 16.02
CA THR A 233 11.91 4.88 14.82
C THR A 233 10.65 5.71 14.57
N LYS A 234 9.83 5.92 15.61
CA LYS A 234 8.63 6.78 15.50
C LYS A 234 9.01 8.18 15.02
N GLU A 235 10.07 8.77 15.56
CA GLU A 235 10.51 10.11 15.17
C GLU A 235 11.03 10.17 13.73
N ILE A 236 11.84 9.19 13.32
CA ILE A 236 12.37 9.11 11.95
C ILE A 236 11.21 9.08 10.95
N PHE A 237 10.22 8.21 11.14
CA PHE A 237 9.11 8.09 10.20
C PHE A 237 8.07 9.21 10.33
N ARG A 238 7.91 9.81 11.52
CA ARG A 238 7.07 11.01 11.70
C ARG A 238 7.56 12.16 10.81
N LYS A 239 8.88 12.33 10.65
CA LYS A 239 9.44 13.32 9.69
C LYS A 239 9.08 13.02 8.24
N ALA A 240 8.85 11.76 7.87
CA ALA A 240 8.31 11.36 6.57
C ALA A 240 6.77 11.44 6.49
N SER A 241 6.10 11.92 7.54
CA SER A 241 4.63 11.86 7.68
C SER A 241 4.10 10.42 7.58
N MET A 242 4.90 9.45 8.02
CA MET A 242 4.53 8.04 8.09
C MET A 242 4.38 7.62 9.55
N ASN A 243 3.37 6.80 9.83
CA ASN A 243 3.18 6.19 11.14
C ASN A 243 3.74 4.77 11.15
N VAL A 244 4.45 4.41 12.22
CA VAL A 244 4.91 3.04 12.47
C VAL A 244 4.10 2.50 13.64
N ARG A 245 3.59 1.28 13.51
CA ARG A 245 2.69 0.63 14.48
C ARG A 245 2.91 -0.87 14.52
N GLU A 246 2.05 -1.58 15.23
CA GLU A 246 2.09 -3.05 15.36
C GLU A 246 3.46 -3.54 15.89
N PHE A 247 4.05 -2.77 16.81
CA PHE A 247 5.28 -3.11 17.48
C PHE A 247 5.12 -4.41 18.27
N LEU A 248 6.13 -5.27 18.18
CA LEU A 248 6.23 -6.51 18.94
C LEU A 248 7.69 -6.81 19.25
N SER A 249 7.98 -7.24 20.47
CA SER A 249 9.31 -7.67 20.90
C SER A 249 9.28 -8.94 21.76
N ASN A 250 10.39 -9.66 21.85
CA ASN A 250 10.62 -10.67 22.89
C ASN A 250 10.96 -10.05 24.26
N ASP A 251 11.11 -8.73 24.34
CA ASP A 251 11.23 -8.01 25.59
C ASP A 251 9.84 -7.73 26.21
N LYS A 252 9.51 -8.47 27.26
CA LYS A 252 8.23 -8.31 27.99
C LYS A 252 8.11 -6.93 28.64
N GLU A 253 9.21 -6.33 29.08
CA GLU A 253 9.19 -5.00 29.71
C GLU A 253 8.98 -3.91 28.66
N PHE A 254 9.57 -4.05 27.47
CA PHE A 254 9.27 -3.19 26.33
C PHE A 254 7.78 -3.22 25.98
N ASN A 255 7.20 -4.42 25.81
CA ASN A 255 5.79 -4.56 25.42
C ASN A 255 4.81 -3.96 26.44
N LYS A 256 5.18 -3.86 27.73
CA LYS A 256 4.36 -3.22 28.76
C LYS A 256 4.46 -1.70 28.78
N ARG A 257 5.54 -1.13 28.23
CA ARG A 257 5.88 0.30 28.35
C ARG A 257 5.40 1.12 27.16
N ILE A 258 5.26 0.51 25.99
CA ILE A 258 4.81 1.23 24.80
C ILE A 258 3.27 1.38 24.78
N PRO A 259 2.73 2.42 24.12
CA PRO A 259 1.28 2.64 24.05
C PRO A 259 0.53 1.47 23.42
N GLU A 260 -0.66 1.16 23.94
CA GLU A 260 -1.50 0.05 23.46
C GLU A 260 -1.90 0.17 21.98
N ASP A 261 -2.00 1.39 21.45
CA ASP A 261 -2.34 1.63 20.04
C ASP A 261 -1.19 1.32 19.09
N ASP A 262 0.05 1.34 19.58
CA ASP A 262 1.23 0.99 18.81
C ASP A 262 1.59 -0.50 18.91
N LEU A 263 0.99 -1.25 19.85
CA LEU A 263 1.22 -2.68 20.04
C LEU A 263 0.56 -3.54 18.96
N ASN A 264 1.19 -4.67 18.62
CA ASN A 264 0.53 -5.71 17.84
C ASN A 264 -0.58 -6.39 18.65
N LYS A 265 -1.84 -6.08 18.33
CA LYS A 265 -3.03 -6.63 19.02
C LYS A 265 -3.36 -8.09 18.63
N THR A 266 -2.59 -8.68 17.71
CA THR A 266 -2.80 -10.06 17.24
C THR A 266 -1.90 -10.99 18.06
N ASN A 267 -2.49 -11.95 18.79
CA ASN A 267 -1.79 -13.07 19.45
C ASN A 267 -1.07 -14.04 18.47
N LYS A 268 -0.74 -13.59 17.27
CA LYS A 268 0.03 -14.35 16.32
C LYS A 268 1.47 -13.89 16.39
N GLU A 269 2.24 -14.66 17.15
CA GLU A 269 3.69 -14.81 17.04
C GLU A 269 4.08 -15.30 15.63
N THR A 270 3.64 -14.64 14.56
CA THR A 270 3.95 -15.04 13.18
C THR A 270 4.70 -13.95 12.45
N PHE A 271 6.00 -14.15 12.28
CA PHE A 271 6.88 -13.34 11.43
C PHE A 271 6.87 -13.95 10.03
N PHE A 272 6.44 -13.24 8.97
CA PHE A 272 6.33 -13.81 7.60
C PHE A 272 5.51 -15.12 7.49
N ARG A 273 4.49 -15.31 8.33
CA ARG A 273 3.75 -16.59 8.49
C ARG A 273 4.59 -17.75 9.07
N LEU A 274 5.78 -17.48 9.58
CA LEU A 274 6.59 -18.39 10.38
C LEU A 274 6.28 -18.15 11.85
N ASN A 275 5.96 -19.21 12.59
CA ASN A 275 5.82 -19.11 14.04
C ASN A 275 7.16 -18.69 14.66
N TRP A 276 7.20 -17.55 15.32
CA TRP A 276 8.35 -17.07 16.06
C TRP A 276 8.06 -17.21 17.55
N SER A 277 8.41 -18.36 18.12
CA SER A 277 8.20 -18.62 19.54
C SER A 277 9.25 -17.90 20.38
N HIS A 278 8.77 -17.15 21.37
CA HIS A 278 9.56 -16.47 22.40
C HIS A 278 10.51 -17.38 23.19
N ASP A 279 10.32 -18.70 23.13
CA ASP A 279 11.04 -19.69 23.94
C ASP A 279 12.12 -20.45 23.17
N SER A 280 12.25 -20.23 21.86
CA SER A 280 13.30 -20.88 21.06
C SER A 280 14.66 -20.18 21.20
N LYS A 281 15.26 -20.30 22.39
CA LYS A 281 16.71 -20.47 22.46
C LYS A 281 17.03 -21.77 21.72
N CYS A 282 17.75 -21.68 20.61
CA CYS A 282 18.57 -22.82 20.22
C CYS A 282 19.79 -22.87 21.13
#